data_AF-A0A7S0FNU6-F1
#
_entry.id   AF-A0A7S0FNU6-F1
#
_cell.length_a   1.000
_cell.length_b   1.000
_cell.length_c   1.000
_cell.angle_alpha   90.00
_cell.angle_beta   90.00
_cell.angle_gamma   90.00
#
_symmetry.space_group_name_H-M   'P 1'
#
loop_
_entity.id
_entity.type
_entity.pdbx_description
1 polymer ?
#
loop_
_entity_poly.entity_id
_entity_poly.type
_entity_poly.pdbx_seq_one_letter_code
_entity_poly.pdbx_strand_id
1 'polypeptide(L)'
;EKYDNQMGLEDRDETSPEYEQIQVQKLRIATQVLSSIATMHNFDKEGQASISHTDISPYQFIKRDDGKFVLNDFNRARWITWNKRDNVSCGFRVANNPGKWRAPEEYNYEVEDEKIDVYSAGNVLYYLVTE
;
A
#
# COMPACT_ATOMS: atom_id res chain seq x y z
N GLU A 1 13.13 -16.37 -18.87
CA GLU A 1 13.65 -17.43 -17.97
C GLU A 1 12.77 -17.48 -16.74
N LYS A 2 12.32 -18.68 -16.40
CA LYS A 2 11.27 -18.95 -15.43
C LYS A 2 11.94 -19.21 -14.08
N TYR A 3 12.11 -18.18 -13.26
CA TYR A 3 12.44 -18.36 -11.85
C TYR A 3 11.15 -18.74 -11.11
N ASP A 4 10.76 -20.01 -11.23
CA ASP A 4 9.86 -20.65 -10.26
C ASP A 4 10.63 -20.71 -8.94
N ASN A 5 10.52 -19.67 -8.12
CA ASN A 5 11.07 -19.69 -6.77
C ASN A 5 10.09 -20.45 -5.86
N GLN A 6 10.09 -21.77 -6.00
CA GLN A 6 9.33 -22.68 -5.14
C GLN A 6 10.27 -23.25 -4.06
N MET A 7 11.09 -22.40 -3.43
CA MET A 7 11.73 -22.73 -2.16
C MET A 7 10.72 -22.48 -1.05
N GLY A 8 10.31 -23.54 -0.36
CA GLY A 8 9.53 -23.41 0.86
C GLY A 8 10.28 -22.55 1.89
N LEU A 9 9.54 -21.90 2.79
CA LEU A 9 10.10 -21.07 3.86
C LEU A 9 11.18 -21.81 4.69
N GLU A 10 11.14 -23.14 4.72
CA GLU A 10 11.99 -24.03 5.52
C GLU A 10 13.36 -24.34 4.90
N ASP A 11 13.57 -24.09 3.60
CA ASP A 11 14.82 -24.44 2.89
C ASP A 11 15.77 -23.25 2.64
N ARG A 12 15.43 -22.05 3.14
CA ARG A 12 16.22 -20.83 2.88
C ARG A 12 17.41 -20.73 3.86
N ASP A 13 18.62 -20.67 3.34
CA ASP A 13 19.79 -20.27 4.14
C ASP A 13 19.72 -18.77 4.44
N GLU A 14 19.10 -18.44 5.58
CA GLU A 14 18.93 -17.07 6.05
C GLU A 14 20.24 -16.37 6.42
N THR A 15 21.34 -17.12 6.51
CA THR A 15 22.67 -16.58 6.80
C THR A 15 23.46 -16.22 5.55
N SER A 16 22.95 -16.56 4.37
CA SER A 16 23.61 -16.28 3.11
C SER A 16 23.63 -14.77 2.76
N PRO A 17 24.72 -14.25 2.18
CA PRO A 17 24.77 -12.85 1.71
C PRO A 17 23.69 -12.51 0.68
N GLU A 18 23.27 -13.50 -0.13
CA GLU A 18 22.20 -13.33 -1.11
C GLU A 18 20.85 -13.12 -0.43
N TYR A 19 20.54 -13.90 0.62
CA TYR A 19 19.33 -13.70 1.42
C TYR A 19 19.33 -12.30 2.05
N GLU A 20 20.43 -11.90 2.69
CA GLU A 20 20.55 -10.56 3.27
C GLU A 20 20.31 -9.47 2.21
N GLN A 21 20.90 -9.61 1.02
CA GLN A 21 20.72 -8.66 -0.07
C GLN A 21 19.25 -8.57 -0.52
N ILE A 22 18.55 -9.71 -0.61
CA ILE A 22 17.12 -9.77 -0.94
C ILE A 22 16.29 -9.06 0.15
N GLN A 23 16.57 -9.31 1.44
CA GLN A 23 15.84 -8.66 2.54
C GLN A 23 16.05 -7.13 2.52
N VAL A 24 17.27 -6.67 2.27
CA VAL A 24 17.57 -5.24 2.12
C VAL A 24 16.80 -4.63 0.94
N GLN A 25 16.69 -5.36 -0.18
CA GLN A 25 15.90 -4.91 -1.32
C GLN A 25 14.40 -4.84 -0.98
N LYS A 26 13.84 -5.86 -0.33
CA LYS A 26 12.44 -5.87 0.13
C LYS A 26 12.14 -4.69 1.04
N LEU A 27 13.03 -4.40 2.00
CA LEU A 27 12.91 -3.23 2.88
C LEU A 27 12.95 -1.90 2.10
N ARG A 28 13.84 -1.77 1.11
CA ARG A 28 13.88 -0.57 0.24
C ARG A 28 12.61 -0.38 -0.58
N ILE A 29 11.99 -1.46 -1.04
CA ILE A 29 10.72 -1.41 -1.77
C ILE A 29 9.59 -1.01 -0.80
N ALA A 30 9.52 -1.66 0.37
CA ALA A 30 8.55 -1.32 1.41
C ALA A 30 8.60 0.16 1.81
N THR A 31 9.80 0.71 2.00
CA THR A 31 9.99 2.14 2.29
C THR A 31 9.42 3.02 1.18
N GLN A 32 9.65 2.68 -0.10
CA GLN A 32 9.12 3.47 -1.22
C GLN A 32 7.59 3.40 -1.32
N VAL A 33 7.02 2.20 -1.16
CA VAL A 33 5.57 1.97 -1.11
C VAL A 33 4.94 2.85 -0.02
N LEU A 34 5.38 2.70 1.22
CA LEU A 34 4.83 3.43 2.36
C LEU A 34 5.06 4.95 2.24
N SER A 35 6.23 5.38 1.77
CA SER A 35 6.52 6.80 1.57
C SER A 35 5.61 7.43 0.52
N SER A 36 5.30 6.71 -0.56
CA SER A 36 4.40 7.22 -1.60
C SER A 36 2.96 7.39 -1.10
N ILE A 37 2.46 6.45 -0.30
CA ILE A 37 1.14 6.53 0.34
C ILE A 37 1.11 7.68 1.35
N ALA A 38 2.13 7.77 2.21
CA ALA A 38 2.24 8.86 3.18
C ALA A 38 2.31 10.24 2.49
N THR A 39 3.06 10.36 1.38
CA THR A 39 3.13 11.59 0.59
C THR A 39 1.76 11.96 0.02
N MET A 40 1.03 11.00 -0.54
CA MET A 40 -0.32 11.20 -1.06
C MET A 40 -1.30 11.64 0.04
N HIS A 41 -1.28 11.00 1.20
CA HIS A 41 -2.15 11.36 2.33
C HIS A 41 -1.85 12.80 2.79
N ASN A 42 -0.58 13.17 2.91
CA ASN A 42 -0.16 14.43 3.52
C ASN A 42 0.13 15.55 2.50
N PHE A 43 -0.33 15.44 1.24
CA PHE A 43 0.11 16.33 0.17
C PHE A 43 -0.29 17.80 0.37
N ASP A 44 -1.47 18.06 0.96
CA ASP A 44 -1.95 19.43 1.25
C ASP A 44 -1.47 19.89 2.63
N LYS A 45 -1.70 19.06 3.67
CA LYS A 45 -1.31 19.36 5.04
C LYS A 45 -0.90 18.10 5.82
N GLU A 46 0.26 18.18 6.47
CA GLU A 46 0.77 17.11 7.32
C GLU A 46 -0.19 16.79 8.47
N GLY A 47 -0.44 15.49 8.67
CA GLY A 47 -1.39 14.96 9.64
C GLY A 47 -2.85 15.04 9.22
N GLN A 48 -3.17 15.58 8.02
CA GLN A 48 -4.55 15.66 7.51
C GLN A 48 -4.63 15.02 6.12
N ALA A 49 -5.15 13.80 6.10
CA ALA A 49 -5.28 13.05 4.86
C ALA A 49 -6.16 13.81 3.86
N SER A 50 -5.62 14.01 2.66
CA SER A 50 -6.25 14.82 1.61
C SER A 50 -6.75 13.97 0.44
N ILE A 51 -6.12 12.82 0.20
CA ILE A 51 -6.51 11.83 -0.81
C ILE A 51 -6.45 10.45 -0.18
N SER A 52 -7.43 9.60 -0.48
CA SER A 52 -7.29 8.15 -0.39
C SER A 52 -7.21 7.54 -1.79
N HIS A 53 -6.33 6.56 -2.00
CA HIS A 53 -6.19 5.87 -3.28
C HIS A 53 -7.34 4.89 -3.52
N THR A 54 -7.76 4.18 -2.46
CA THR A 54 -8.87 3.20 -2.43
C THR A 54 -8.65 1.93 -3.26
N ASP A 55 -7.42 1.68 -3.71
CA ASP A 55 -7.09 0.49 -4.52
C ASP A 55 -5.64 0.03 -4.36
N ILE A 56 -5.03 0.26 -3.21
CA ILE A 56 -3.63 -0.12 -2.97
C ILE A 56 -3.48 -1.65 -3.08
N SER A 57 -2.57 -2.08 -3.95
CA SER A 57 -2.14 -3.47 -4.12
C SER A 57 -0.72 -3.52 -4.70
N PRO A 58 -0.03 -4.68 -4.71
CA PRO A 58 1.32 -4.77 -5.28
C PRO A 58 1.39 -4.33 -6.75
N TYR A 59 0.28 -4.43 -7.47
CA TYR A 59 0.19 -4.10 -8.90
C TYR A 59 0.02 -2.59 -9.17
N GLN A 60 -0.10 -1.74 -8.15
CA GLN A 60 -0.21 -0.29 -8.30
C GLN A 60 1.12 0.44 -8.18
N PHE A 61 2.21 -0.31 -8.04
CA PHE A 61 3.56 0.23 -7.97
C PHE A 61 4.33 -0.13 -9.23
N ILE A 62 4.71 0.87 -10.01
CA ILE A 62 5.50 0.69 -11.23
C ILE A 62 6.97 0.86 -10.90
N LYS A 63 7.79 -0.12 -11.28
CA LYS A 63 9.25 0.01 -11.25
C LYS A 63 9.70 0.83 -12.47
N ARG A 64 10.34 1.97 -12.22
CA ARG A 64 10.97 2.82 -13.23
C ARG A 64 12.35 2.28 -13.62
N ASP A 65 12.88 2.79 -14.73
CA ASP A 65 14.22 2.42 -15.24
C ASP A 65 15.36 2.71 -14.25
N ASP A 66 15.18 3.72 -13.38
CA ASP A 66 16.13 4.06 -12.31
C ASP A 66 16.01 3.14 -11.07
N GLY A 67 15.15 2.12 -11.15
CA GLY A 67 14.91 1.15 -10.08
C GLY A 67 13.93 1.62 -9.00
N LYS A 68 13.39 2.84 -9.09
CA LYS A 68 12.41 3.34 -8.11
C LYS A 68 11.02 2.81 -8.38
N PHE A 69 10.26 2.60 -7.31
CA PHE A 69 8.84 2.24 -7.36
C PHE A 69 7.99 3.49 -7.17
N VAL A 70 7.03 3.71 -8.06
CA VAL A 70 6.10 4.85 -8.02
C VAL A 70 4.66 4.38 -7.97
N LEU A 71 3.84 5.05 -7.16
CA LEU A 71 2.41 4.81 -7.06
C LEU A 71 1.69 5.27 -8.34
N ASN A 72 0.78 4.46 -8.86
CA ASN A 72 0.04 4.67 -10.09
C ASN A 72 -1.45 4.31 -9.93
N ASP A 73 -2.26 4.71 -10.91
CA ASP A 73 -3.68 4.30 -11.07
C ASP A 73 -4.67 4.92 -10.06
N PHE A 74 -4.74 6.26 -10.09
CA PHE A 74 -5.64 7.05 -9.25
C PHE A 74 -7.10 7.06 -9.73
N ASN A 75 -7.52 6.12 -10.59
CA ASN A 75 -8.88 6.12 -11.16
C ASN A 75 -9.97 5.95 -10.10
N ARG A 76 -9.63 5.34 -8.96
CA ARG A 76 -10.55 5.17 -7.83
C ARG A 76 -10.31 6.16 -6.69
N ALA A 77 -9.34 7.06 -6.82
CA ALA A 77 -8.98 7.97 -5.74
C ALA A 77 -10.17 8.81 -5.25
N ARG A 78 -10.14 9.15 -3.95
CA ARG A 78 -11.14 9.96 -3.27
C ARG A 78 -10.48 11.13 -2.59
N TRP A 79 -11.02 12.31 -2.84
CA TRP A 79 -10.67 13.50 -2.09
C TRP A 79 -11.30 13.41 -0.70
N ILE A 80 -10.48 13.58 0.33
CA ILE A 80 -10.93 13.61 1.72
C ILE A 80 -11.10 15.07 2.12
N THR A 81 -12.26 15.39 2.65
CA THR A 81 -12.52 16.72 3.21
C THR A 81 -12.28 16.70 4.72
N TRP A 82 -11.92 17.85 5.30
CA TRP A 82 -11.65 17.96 6.73
C TRP A 82 -12.79 18.67 7.45
N ASN A 83 -13.35 18.03 8.48
CA ASN A 83 -14.32 18.68 9.35
C ASN A 83 -13.58 19.57 10.36
N LYS A 84 -13.61 20.89 10.14
CA LYS A 84 -12.95 21.89 11.00
C LYS A 84 -13.57 22.02 12.40
N ARG A 85 -14.83 21.60 12.59
CA ARG A 85 -15.53 21.70 13.88
C ARG A 85 -15.06 20.59 14.83
N ASP A 86 -15.05 19.36 14.32
CA ASP A 86 -14.76 18.17 15.13
C ASP A 86 -13.30 17.73 14.99
N ASN A 87 -12.54 18.39 14.10
CA ASN A 87 -11.13 18.14 13.80
C ASN A 87 -10.85 16.68 13.42
N VAL A 88 -11.66 16.15 12.49
CA VAL A 88 -11.58 14.79 11.96
C VAL A 88 -11.70 14.79 10.43
N SER A 89 -11.18 13.75 9.78
CA SER A 89 -11.43 13.50 8.36
C SER A 89 -12.92 13.20 8.16
N CYS A 90 -13.49 13.75 7.08
CA CYS A 90 -14.79 13.34 6.59
C CYS A 90 -14.61 12.06 5.79
N GLY A 91 -15.21 10.97 6.25
CA GLY A 91 -15.21 9.74 5.48
C GLY A 91 -16.07 9.81 4.23
N PHE A 92 -15.96 8.78 3.40
CA PHE A 92 -16.68 8.61 2.14
C PHE A 92 -17.34 7.23 2.07
N ARG A 93 -18.17 7.00 1.05
CA ARG A 93 -18.80 5.70 0.78
C ARG A 93 -18.54 5.28 -0.64
N VAL A 94 -18.17 4.02 -0.84
CA VAL A 94 -17.98 3.44 -2.17
C VAL A 94 -19.02 2.36 -2.41
N ALA A 95 -19.69 2.43 -3.57
CA ALA A 95 -20.82 1.54 -3.88
C ALA A 95 -20.39 0.13 -4.32
N ASN A 96 -19.12 -0.05 -4.72
CA ASN A 96 -18.59 -1.32 -5.20
C ASN A 96 -17.10 -1.43 -4.87
N ASN A 97 -16.74 -2.48 -4.13
CA ASN A 97 -15.41 -2.69 -3.56
C ASN A 97 -14.80 -4.04 -4.02
N PRO A 98 -14.40 -4.15 -5.31
CA PRO A 98 -13.79 -5.37 -5.84
C PRO A 98 -12.29 -5.46 -5.48
N GLY A 99 -11.75 -6.68 -5.45
CA GLY A 99 -10.32 -6.92 -5.21
C GLY A 99 -10.04 -7.40 -3.79
N LYS A 100 -8.91 -8.07 -3.57
CA LYS A 100 -8.60 -8.87 -2.36
C LYS A 100 -7.74 -8.18 -1.30
N TRP A 101 -7.27 -6.96 -1.57
CA TRP A 101 -6.33 -6.22 -0.72
C TRP A 101 -7.04 -5.26 0.25
N ARG A 102 -8.36 -5.15 0.12
CA ARG A 102 -9.22 -4.18 0.76
C ARG A 102 -9.39 -4.41 2.26
N ALA A 103 -9.64 -3.32 2.97
CA ALA A 103 -9.98 -3.29 4.37
C ALA A 103 -11.37 -3.91 4.62
N PRO A 104 -11.60 -4.53 5.80
CA PRO A 104 -12.88 -5.18 6.10
C PRO A 104 -14.07 -4.21 6.07
N GLU A 105 -13.88 -2.96 6.51
CA GLU A 105 -14.88 -1.90 6.47
C GLU A 105 -15.39 -1.59 5.05
N GLU A 106 -14.53 -1.79 4.02
CA GLU A 106 -14.92 -1.64 2.61
C GLU A 106 -15.95 -2.71 2.21
N TYR A 107 -15.83 -3.95 2.69
CA TYR A 107 -16.80 -5.02 2.37
C TYR A 107 -18.08 -4.94 3.19
N ASN A 108 -18.02 -4.32 4.36
CA ASN A 108 -19.20 -4.02 5.17
C ASN A 108 -19.96 -2.78 4.67
N TYR A 109 -19.44 -2.08 3.66
CA TYR A 109 -19.98 -0.81 3.16
C TYR A 109 -20.13 0.24 4.28
N GLU A 110 -19.19 0.22 5.22
CA GLU A 110 -19.09 1.22 6.29
C GLU A 110 -18.56 2.55 5.71
N VAL A 111 -18.47 3.57 6.56
CA VAL A 111 -17.84 4.83 6.15
C VAL A 111 -16.34 4.62 6.09
N GLU A 112 -15.76 4.84 4.92
CA GLU A 112 -14.34 4.67 4.63
C GLU A 112 -13.58 5.99 4.84
N ASP A 113 -12.31 5.92 5.21
CA ASP A 113 -11.38 7.05 5.26
C ASP A 113 -10.00 6.65 4.69
N GLU A 114 -8.96 7.46 4.89
CA GLU A 114 -7.63 7.12 4.38
C GLU A 114 -7.03 5.83 4.95
N LYS A 115 -7.56 5.33 6.08
CA LYS A 115 -7.00 4.16 6.77
C LYS A 115 -7.20 2.88 5.97
N ILE A 116 -8.14 2.84 5.03
CA ILE A 116 -8.29 1.70 4.10
C ILE A 116 -7.02 1.50 3.26
N ASP A 117 -6.32 2.59 2.89
CA ASP A 117 -5.05 2.50 2.17
C ASP A 117 -3.95 1.96 3.09
N VAL A 118 -3.98 2.32 4.38
CA VAL A 118 -3.01 1.84 5.38
C VAL A 118 -3.17 0.34 5.60
N TYR A 119 -4.42 -0.14 5.72
CA TYR A 119 -4.72 -1.57 5.81
C TYR A 119 -4.21 -2.31 4.56
N SER A 120 -4.56 -1.80 3.38
CA SER A 120 -4.14 -2.38 2.11
C SER A 120 -2.62 -2.38 1.94
N ALA A 121 -1.93 -1.33 2.40
CA ALA A 121 -0.47 -1.28 2.45
C ALA A 121 0.11 -2.36 3.38
N GLY A 122 -0.52 -2.63 4.52
CA GLY A 122 -0.16 -3.75 5.39
C GLY A 122 -0.19 -5.08 4.66
N ASN A 123 -1.21 -5.32 3.84
CA ASN A 123 -1.28 -6.51 2.99
C ASN A 123 -0.15 -6.54 1.95
N VAL A 124 0.19 -5.39 1.34
CA VAL A 124 1.34 -5.29 0.42
C VAL A 124 2.65 -5.64 1.13
N LEU A 125 2.85 -5.17 2.37
CA LEU A 125 4.04 -5.53 3.15
C LEU A 125 4.08 -7.02 3.46
N TYR A 126 2.95 -7.61 3.85
CA TYR A 126 2.83 -9.04 4.06
C TYR A 126 3.22 -9.81 2.81
N TYR A 127 2.67 -9.43 1.64
CA TYR A 127 3.04 -10.00 0.35
C TYR A 127 4.54 -9.88 0.06
N LEU A 128 5.16 -8.73 0.30
CA LEU A 128 6.59 -8.53 0.08
C LEU A 128 7.46 -9.45 0.94
N VAL A 129 7.02 -9.82 2.15
CA VAL A 129 7.82 -10.68 3.04
C VAL A 129 7.56 -12.17 2.83
N THR A 130 6.37 -12.56 2.36
CA THR A 130 5.99 -13.97 2.17
C THR A 130 6.21 -14.50 0.76
N GLU A 131 6.16 -13.63 -0.26
CA GLU A 131 6.35 -13.99 -1.67
C GLU A 131 7.70 -13.48 -2.21
#